data_AF-A0A9D1ATG6-F1
#
_entry.id   AF-A0A9D1ATG6-F1
#
_cell.length_a   1.000
_cell.length_b   1.000
_cell.length_c   1.000
_cell.angle_alpha   90.00
_cell.angle_beta   90.00
_cell.angle_gamma   90.00
#
_symmetry.space_group_name_H-M   'P 1'
#
loop_
_entity.id
_entity.type
_entity.pdbx_description
1 polymer ?
#
loop_
_entity_poly.entity_id
_entity_poly.type
_entity_poly.pdbx_seq_one_letter_code
_entity_poly.pdbx_strand_id
1 'polypeptide(L)'
;VDNEEAVSEYVHLEVYKTLNEGVSIEGGDGGDGGVVAAPSSGRRDPVVPDWPAPARQGIRTGDGGAIWTSSPNNSSRSGATADFVIIHTCEGTYSGCWSWLANSASGVSAHYVVNDSGSEVRQLVDEDRKAWHISANYDCNNNSGVECSRNGDPMNSWSVGIEHAGYASQSSWSSGLIQRSAELTCGITQRHNIPRDSYHIVGHGQLQPWNRTDPGANWPWSDYMNRISSACGGGGGGGGGGGGGGGGGGGGGGGGGGGGGSTSSGSQFIIDSNNNANDTSHHYTDISSSWWGSANVSGYYNTGYWVAPTEAVSDAASFWFDLDAGGCWEVEAWWPAASDRSPAITWLGWDADDREVGRAVVDQRTDGGRWNHLGDWTFGAGWNRVMLSRWTSPGAYAVADAVRLTPCN
;
A
#
# COMPACT_ATOMS: atom_id res chain seq x y z
N VAL A 1 -31.21 11.98 -9.99
CA VAL A 1 -30.40 12.51 -8.88
C VAL A 1 -31.36 13.40 -8.10
N ASP A 2 -31.82 12.95 -6.94
CA ASP A 2 -32.91 13.62 -6.21
C ASP A 2 -32.38 14.63 -5.17
N ASN A 3 -31.06 14.83 -5.15
CA ASN A 3 -30.38 15.81 -4.32
C ASN A 3 -30.02 17.04 -5.17
N GLU A 4 -30.66 18.18 -4.90
CA GLU A 4 -30.45 19.42 -5.65
C GLU A 4 -29.01 19.96 -5.57
N GLU A 5 -28.31 19.71 -4.46
CA GLU A 5 -26.90 20.08 -4.29
C GLU A 5 -25.99 19.20 -5.16
N ALA A 6 -26.30 17.90 -5.29
CA ALA A 6 -25.56 17.01 -6.18
C ALA A 6 -25.76 17.37 -7.66
N VAL A 7 -26.99 17.76 -8.02
CA VAL A 7 -27.27 18.28 -9.37
C VAL A 7 -26.50 19.58 -9.59
N SER A 8 -26.47 20.46 -8.60
CA SER A 8 -25.69 21.70 -8.65
C SER A 8 -24.19 21.41 -8.85
N GLU A 9 -23.58 20.54 -8.05
CA GLU A 9 -22.18 20.17 -8.23
C GLU A 9 -21.90 19.53 -9.58
N TYR A 10 -22.73 18.60 -10.03
CA TYR A 10 -22.58 17.98 -11.35
C TYR A 10 -22.62 19.03 -12.47
N VAL A 11 -23.57 19.98 -12.40
CA VAL A 11 -23.66 21.06 -13.38
C VAL A 11 -22.42 21.96 -13.33
N HIS A 12 -22.04 22.44 -12.14
CA HIS A 12 -20.96 23.43 -12.01
C HIS A 12 -19.56 22.82 -12.20
N LEU A 13 -19.29 21.68 -11.58
CA LEU A 13 -17.94 21.11 -11.41
C LEU A 13 -17.61 19.98 -12.38
N GLU A 14 -18.60 19.37 -13.01
CA GLU A 14 -18.37 18.38 -14.07
C GLU A 14 -18.68 19.04 -15.42
N VAL A 15 -19.95 19.36 -15.69
CA VAL A 15 -20.37 19.85 -17.01
C VAL A 15 -19.70 21.17 -17.38
N TYR A 16 -19.84 22.20 -16.55
CA TYR A 16 -19.34 23.53 -16.90
C TYR A 16 -17.82 23.67 -16.70
N LYS A 17 -17.23 22.91 -15.78
CA LYS A 17 -15.77 22.74 -15.72
C LYS A 17 -15.24 22.15 -17.02
N THR A 18 -15.79 21.02 -17.49
CA THR A 18 -15.41 20.40 -18.76
C THR A 18 -15.63 21.34 -19.95
N LEU A 19 -16.71 22.12 -19.97
CA LEU A 19 -16.96 23.12 -21.04
C LEU A 19 -15.94 24.27 -21.05
N ASN A 20 -15.33 24.59 -19.90
CA ASN A 20 -14.37 25.69 -19.75
C ASN A 20 -12.91 25.26 -19.85
N GLU A 21 -12.59 24.06 -19.36
CA GLU A 21 -11.22 23.54 -19.30
C GLU A 21 -10.92 22.58 -20.48
N GLY A 22 -11.97 22.04 -21.11
CA GLY A 22 -11.85 21.01 -22.12
C GLY A 22 -11.76 19.60 -21.53
N VAL A 23 -11.67 18.61 -22.41
CA VAL A 23 -11.41 17.22 -22.05
C VAL A 23 -10.01 16.87 -22.52
N SER A 24 -9.13 16.46 -21.60
CA SER A 24 -7.87 15.81 -21.95
C SER A 24 -8.02 14.30 -21.80
N ILE A 25 -7.62 13.57 -22.84
CA ILE A 25 -7.41 12.11 -22.76
C ILE A 25 -5.90 11.90 -22.86
N GLU A 26 -5.27 11.43 -21.79
CA GLU A 26 -3.86 11.01 -21.84
C GLU A 26 -3.76 9.67 -22.57
N GLY A 27 -3.00 9.64 -23.67
CA GLY A 27 -2.67 8.41 -24.38
C GLY A 27 -1.77 7.53 -23.53
N GLY A 28 -2.10 6.23 -23.41
CA GLY A 28 -1.50 5.28 -22.47
C GLY A 28 -0.08 4.83 -22.77
N ASP A 29 0.72 5.62 -23.47
CA ASP A 29 2.00 5.18 -24.03
C ASP A 29 3.04 6.32 -24.11
N GLY A 30 3.25 7.06 -23.02
CA GLY A 30 4.51 7.77 -22.70
C GLY A 30 5.06 8.75 -23.75
N GLY A 31 4.30 9.09 -24.78
CA GLY A 31 4.60 10.07 -25.81
C GLY A 31 3.49 11.11 -25.85
N ASP A 32 3.85 12.34 -26.24
CA ASP A 32 3.00 13.55 -26.27
C ASP A 32 1.80 13.48 -27.24
N GLY A 33 0.95 12.45 -27.12
CA GLY A 33 -0.14 12.12 -28.03
C GLY A 33 -1.53 12.22 -27.40
N GLY A 34 -1.68 12.92 -26.26
CA GLY A 34 -3.00 13.15 -25.67
C GLY A 34 -3.90 13.99 -26.59
N VAL A 35 -5.13 13.53 -26.83
CA VAL A 35 -6.13 14.35 -27.53
C VAL A 35 -6.72 15.31 -26.50
N VAL A 36 -6.41 16.60 -26.65
CA VAL A 36 -7.02 17.67 -25.86
C VAL A 36 -8.13 18.32 -26.66
N ALA A 37 -9.37 18.04 -26.29
CA ALA A 37 -10.52 18.80 -26.77
C ALA A 37 -10.67 20.05 -25.89
N ALA A 38 -9.90 21.09 -26.21
CA ALA A 38 -9.97 22.39 -25.54
C ALA A 38 -11.03 23.31 -26.17
N PRO A 39 -11.63 24.25 -25.42
CA PRO A 39 -12.48 25.29 -25.98
C PRO A 39 -11.68 26.14 -26.98
N SER A 40 -12.35 26.64 -28.03
CA SER A 40 -11.69 27.44 -29.06
C SER A 40 -11.03 28.69 -28.46
N SER A 41 -9.80 28.98 -28.86
CA SER A 41 -8.96 30.09 -28.37
C SER A 41 -9.54 31.50 -28.58
N GLY A 42 -10.70 31.61 -29.24
CA GLY A 42 -11.47 32.84 -29.40
C GLY A 42 -12.53 33.11 -28.34
N ARG A 43 -12.80 32.17 -27.41
CA ARG A 43 -13.79 32.35 -26.34
C ARG A 43 -13.13 33.07 -25.16
N ARG A 44 -13.48 34.35 -24.94
CA ARG A 44 -12.86 35.18 -23.89
C ARG A 44 -13.52 35.08 -22.52
N ASP A 45 -14.77 34.60 -22.46
CA ASP A 45 -15.54 34.54 -21.23
C ASP A 45 -15.85 33.08 -20.85
N PRO A 46 -15.64 32.68 -19.58
CA PRO A 46 -16.04 31.37 -19.08
C PRO A 46 -17.55 31.19 -19.28
N VAL A 47 -17.98 29.98 -19.69
CA VAL A 47 -19.39 29.62 -19.62
C VAL A 47 -19.75 29.45 -18.16
N VAL A 48 -20.75 30.20 -17.69
CA VAL A 48 -21.24 30.12 -16.32
C VAL A 48 -22.61 29.45 -16.34
N PRO A 49 -22.87 28.47 -15.47
CA PRO A 49 -24.18 27.83 -15.37
C PRO A 49 -25.23 28.78 -14.81
N ASP A 50 -26.42 28.78 -15.43
CA ASP A 50 -27.64 29.39 -14.87
C ASP A 50 -28.33 28.38 -13.94
N TRP A 51 -27.60 27.99 -12.89
CA TRP A 51 -28.04 27.05 -11.85
C TRP A 51 -27.46 27.48 -10.51
N PRO A 52 -28.19 27.36 -9.37
CA PRO A 52 -27.65 27.74 -8.06
C PRO A 52 -26.32 27.04 -7.78
N ALA A 53 -25.33 27.77 -7.23
CA ALA A 53 -24.05 27.19 -6.83
C ALA A 53 -24.23 26.26 -5.60
N PRO A 54 -23.38 25.23 -5.46
CA PRO A 54 -23.52 24.24 -4.38
C PRO A 54 -23.27 24.88 -3.01
N ALA A 55 -24.08 24.52 -2.02
CA ALA A 55 -23.95 25.03 -0.66
C ALA A 55 -22.93 24.20 0.12
N ARG A 56 -21.80 24.80 0.54
CA ARG A 56 -20.82 24.11 1.39
C ARG A 56 -21.31 24.08 2.84
N GLN A 57 -21.79 22.93 3.30
CA GLN A 57 -22.08 22.74 4.73
C GLN A 57 -20.81 22.40 5.51
N GLY A 58 -20.69 23.00 6.69
CA GLY A 58 -19.43 23.18 7.42
C GLY A 58 -18.72 21.91 7.91
N ILE A 59 -17.53 22.14 8.48
CA ILE A 59 -16.55 21.14 8.91
C ILE A 59 -17.07 20.36 10.14
N ARG A 60 -16.96 19.03 10.11
CA ARG A 60 -17.13 18.16 11.29
C ARG A 60 -15.86 17.34 11.55
N THR A 61 -15.77 16.77 12.75
CA THR A 61 -14.57 16.10 13.28
C THR A 61 -14.16 14.90 12.42
N GLY A 62 -12.91 14.92 11.94
CA GLY A 62 -12.33 13.93 11.03
C GLY A 62 -11.24 14.61 10.23
N ASP A 63 -11.48 14.79 8.93
CA ASP A 63 -10.66 15.62 8.06
C ASP A 63 -11.16 17.07 8.07
N GLY A 64 -10.34 17.99 8.59
CA GLY A 64 -10.70 19.41 8.72
C GLY A 64 -10.94 20.12 7.38
N GLY A 65 -10.56 19.52 6.24
CA GLY A 65 -10.82 20.01 4.90
C GLY A 65 -12.03 19.37 4.21
N ALA A 66 -12.70 18.39 4.82
CA ALA A 66 -13.83 17.69 4.20
C ALA A 66 -15.14 18.47 4.33
N ILE A 67 -15.96 18.40 3.27
CA ILE A 67 -17.32 18.93 3.24
C ILE A 67 -18.25 17.91 3.87
N TRP A 68 -19.03 18.31 4.87
CA TRP A 68 -19.96 17.38 5.54
C TRP A 68 -21.26 17.21 4.75
N THR A 69 -21.70 15.96 4.56
CA THR A 69 -22.97 15.63 3.91
C THR A 69 -23.54 14.34 4.47
N SER A 70 -24.34 14.45 5.53
CA SER A 70 -24.78 13.27 6.28
C SER A 70 -25.51 12.24 5.42
N SER A 71 -25.07 10.99 5.49
CA SER A 71 -25.82 9.83 5.05
C SER A 71 -26.65 9.26 6.21
N PRO A 72 -27.94 8.94 6.00
CA PRO A 72 -28.76 8.24 7.00
C PRO A 72 -28.45 6.74 7.10
N ASN A 73 -27.71 6.18 6.14
CA ASN A 73 -27.41 4.75 6.03
C ASN A 73 -26.22 4.38 6.91
N ASN A 74 -26.39 4.47 8.22
CA ASN A 74 -25.34 4.14 9.16
C ASN A 74 -25.94 3.58 10.45
N SER A 75 -25.08 3.04 11.31
CA SER A 75 -25.49 2.46 12.59
C SER A 75 -24.41 2.60 13.65
N SER A 76 -24.69 2.19 14.88
CA SER A 76 -23.66 2.12 15.92
C SER A 76 -22.61 1.04 15.58
N ARG A 77 -21.34 1.32 15.88
CA ARG A 77 -20.26 0.31 15.91
C ARG A 77 -20.36 -0.66 17.09
N SER A 78 -21.29 -0.42 18.02
CA SER A 78 -21.50 -1.26 19.22
C SER A 78 -20.24 -1.41 20.08
N GLY A 79 -19.42 -0.35 20.15
CA GLY A 79 -18.18 -0.34 20.92
C GLY A 79 -16.93 -0.76 20.15
N ALA A 80 -17.06 -1.22 18.90
CA ALA A 80 -15.90 -1.47 18.04
C ALA A 80 -15.22 -0.16 17.62
N THR A 81 -13.89 -0.21 17.51
CA THR A 81 -13.05 0.85 16.96
C THR A 81 -12.64 0.45 15.54
N ALA A 82 -12.42 1.43 14.66
CA ALA A 82 -11.94 1.11 13.32
C ALA A 82 -10.47 0.65 13.39
N ASP A 83 -10.20 -0.51 12.81
CA ASP A 83 -8.87 -1.12 12.69
C ASP A 83 -8.42 -1.23 11.22
N PHE A 84 -9.32 -0.97 10.27
CA PHE A 84 -9.05 -1.05 8.83
C PHE A 84 -9.45 0.23 8.10
N VAL A 85 -8.75 0.52 7.01
CA VAL A 85 -9.18 1.45 5.96
C VAL A 85 -9.42 0.65 4.70
N ILE A 86 -10.63 0.76 4.13
CA ILE A 86 -11.01 0.06 2.91
C ILE A 86 -11.13 1.07 1.78
N ILE A 87 -10.40 0.80 0.71
CA ILE A 87 -10.34 1.60 -0.50
C ILE A 87 -11.36 1.07 -1.51
N HIS A 88 -12.22 1.97 -1.99
CA HIS A 88 -13.29 1.70 -2.93
C HIS A 88 -13.19 2.60 -4.17
N THR A 89 -13.84 2.18 -5.25
CA THR A 89 -14.20 3.04 -6.38
C THR A 89 -15.70 3.30 -6.38
N CYS A 90 -16.09 4.53 -6.73
CA CYS A 90 -17.49 4.92 -6.89
C CYS A 90 -18.19 4.25 -8.07
N GLU A 91 -17.44 3.68 -9.02
CA GLU A 91 -17.93 3.27 -10.35
C GLU A 91 -18.72 4.39 -11.04
N GLY A 92 -18.19 5.62 -10.95
CA GLY A 92 -18.88 6.83 -11.40
C GLY A 92 -18.21 8.14 -10.99
N THR A 93 -18.94 9.24 -11.20
CA THR A 93 -18.48 10.60 -10.88
C THR A 93 -18.55 10.89 -9.38
N TYR A 94 -17.78 11.88 -8.94
CA TYR A 94 -17.73 12.32 -7.54
C TYR A 94 -19.13 12.69 -7.00
N SER A 95 -19.84 13.55 -7.74
CA SER A 95 -21.18 14.03 -7.37
C SER A 95 -22.24 12.93 -7.36
N GLY A 96 -22.21 12.04 -8.35
CA GLY A 96 -23.10 10.88 -8.41
C GLY A 96 -22.89 9.94 -7.23
N CYS A 97 -21.63 9.71 -6.87
CA CYS A 97 -21.22 8.81 -5.80
C CYS A 97 -21.71 9.28 -4.43
N TRP A 98 -21.33 10.49 -4.01
CA TRP A 98 -21.73 10.96 -2.69
C TRP A 98 -23.25 11.15 -2.60
N SER A 99 -23.91 11.55 -3.69
CA SER A 99 -25.37 11.70 -3.73
C SER A 99 -26.09 10.39 -3.48
N TRP A 100 -25.63 9.31 -4.12
CA TRP A 100 -26.16 7.97 -3.92
C TRP A 100 -25.95 7.46 -2.50
N LEU A 101 -24.74 7.65 -1.97
CA LEU A 101 -24.37 7.23 -0.62
C LEU A 101 -25.11 8.03 0.47
N ALA A 102 -25.53 9.26 0.20
CA ALA A 102 -26.37 10.07 1.09
C ALA A 102 -27.88 9.78 0.98
N ASN A 103 -28.32 9.01 -0.02
CA ASN A 103 -29.74 8.69 -0.22
C ASN A 103 -30.17 7.51 0.68
N SER A 104 -31.19 7.70 1.54
CA SER A 104 -31.71 6.62 2.38
C SER A 104 -32.20 5.39 1.62
N ALA A 105 -32.62 5.55 0.36
CA ALA A 105 -33.07 4.44 -0.47
C ALA A 105 -31.93 3.55 -1.00
N SER A 106 -30.67 4.02 -0.95
CA SER A 106 -29.54 3.23 -1.46
C SER A 106 -29.19 2.04 -0.56
N GLY A 107 -29.47 2.15 0.75
CA GLY A 107 -29.11 1.11 1.73
C GLY A 107 -27.59 0.91 1.89
N VAL A 108 -26.78 1.84 1.40
CA VAL A 108 -25.30 1.82 1.46
C VAL A 108 -24.76 3.21 1.80
N SER A 109 -23.55 3.27 2.33
CA SER A 109 -22.82 4.51 2.62
C SER A 109 -21.33 4.25 2.75
N ALA A 110 -20.52 5.29 2.64
CA ALA A 110 -19.11 5.28 3.02
C ALA A 110 -18.83 6.40 4.02
N HIS A 111 -17.61 6.46 4.56
CA HIS A 111 -17.23 7.56 5.45
C HIS A 111 -16.83 8.78 4.65
N TYR A 112 -16.05 8.57 3.58
CA TYR A 112 -15.51 9.63 2.75
C TYR A 112 -15.67 9.33 1.26
N VAL A 113 -15.74 10.39 0.46
CA VAL A 113 -15.65 10.35 -1.01
C VAL A 113 -14.60 11.36 -1.44
N VAL A 114 -13.64 10.96 -2.28
CA VAL A 114 -12.59 11.82 -2.84
C VAL A 114 -12.89 12.08 -4.32
N ASN A 115 -12.80 13.34 -4.76
CA ASN A 115 -13.03 13.68 -6.16
C ASN A 115 -11.84 13.30 -7.06
N ASP A 116 -12.08 13.32 -8.37
CA ASP A 116 -11.15 12.93 -9.44
C ASP A 116 -9.82 13.71 -9.44
N SER A 117 -9.84 14.97 -9.00
CA SER A 117 -8.65 15.81 -8.89
C SER A 117 -7.94 15.74 -7.54
N GLY A 118 -8.61 15.24 -6.49
CA GLY A 118 -8.15 15.33 -5.11
C GLY A 118 -8.30 16.74 -4.48
N SER A 119 -8.99 17.68 -5.14
CA SER A 119 -9.22 19.01 -4.58
C SER A 119 -10.32 19.04 -3.52
N GLU A 120 -11.17 18.01 -3.46
CA GLU A 120 -12.30 17.96 -2.56
C GLU A 120 -12.51 16.56 -1.97
N VAL A 121 -12.93 16.53 -0.71
CA VAL A 121 -13.37 15.34 0.01
C VAL A 121 -14.73 15.64 0.62
N ARG A 122 -15.69 14.73 0.46
CA ARG A 122 -16.98 14.77 1.18
C ARG A 122 -16.98 13.72 2.27
N GLN A 123 -17.39 14.09 3.49
CA GLN A 123 -17.58 13.18 4.60
C GLN A 123 -19.07 12.91 4.81
N LEU A 124 -19.47 11.64 4.80
CA LEU A 124 -20.88 11.23 4.86
C LEU A 124 -21.29 10.59 6.19
N VAL A 125 -20.35 9.95 6.86
CA VAL A 125 -20.55 9.26 8.15
C VAL A 125 -19.38 9.60 9.06
N ASP A 126 -19.65 9.88 10.34
CA ASP A 126 -18.60 10.04 11.34
C ASP A 126 -17.84 8.71 11.53
N GLU A 127 -16.52 8.76 11.71
CA GLU A 127 -15.69 7.54 11.82
C GLU A 127 -16.03 6.67 13.04
N ASP A 128 -16.64 7.24 14.08
CA ASP A 128 -17.14 6.51 15.27
C ASP A 128 -18.44 5.72 15.00
N ARG A 129 -19.05 5.93 13.83
CA ARG A 129 -20.23 5.21 13.38
C ARG A 129 -19.87 4.20 12.30
N LYS A 130 -20.72 3.17 12.18
CA LYS A 130 -20.62 2.14 11.17
C LYS A 130 -21.32 2.60 9.90
N ALA A 131 -20.55 3.02 8.90
CA ALA A 131 -21.03 3.12 7.52
C ALA A 131 -21.27 1.72 6.92
N TRP A 132 -22.00 1.65 5.80
CA TRP A 132 -22.41 0.40 5.16
C TRP A 132 -21.79 0.29 3.76
N HIS A 133 -20.46 0.07 3.71
CA HIS A 133 -19.66 0.10 2.48
C HIS A 133 -19.14 -1.28 2.04
N ILE A 134 -19.03 -2.23 2.96
CA ILE A 134 -18.57 -3.60 2.68
C ILE A 134 -19.47 -4.63 3.35
N SER A 135 -19.95 -5.63 2.59
CA SER A 135 -20.82 -6.68 3.14
C SER A 135 -20.07 -7.91 3.65
N ALA A 136 -18.78 -8.01 3.36
CA ALA A 136 -17.95 -9.14 3.73
C ALA A 136 -17.76 -9.26 5.24
N ASN A 137 -17.70 -10.51 5.69
CA ASN A 137 -17.03 -10.83 6.94
C ASN A 137 -15.53 -10.98 6.66
N TYR A 138 -14.69 -10.71 7.66
CA TYR A 138 -13.26 -10.92 7.53
C TYR A 138 -12.95 -12.40 7.31
N ASP A 139 -12.09 -12.67 6.33
CA ASP A 139 -11.48 -13.95 6.05
C ASP A 139 -10.00 -13.70 5.83
N CYS A 140 -9.16 -14.17 6.74
CA CYS A 140 -7.72 -13.95 6.67
C CYS A 140 -7.09 -14.57 5.43
N ASN A 141 -7.69 -15.59 4.80
CA ASN A 141 -7.17 -16.13 3.54
C ASN A 141 -7.22 -15.10 2.40
N ASN A 142 -8.18 -14.17 2.46
CA ASN A 142 -8.28 -13.04 1.54
C ASN A 142 -7.36 -11.87 1.92
N ASN A 143 -6.63 -11.98 3.03
CA ASN A 143 -5.72 -10.97 3.55
C ASN A 143 -4.41 -11.60 4.05
N SER A 144 -3.85 -12.54 3.28
CA SER A 144 -2.51 -13.10 3.50
C SER A 144 -2.29 -13.86 4.82
N GLY A 145 -3.36 -14.42 5.39
CA GLY A 145 -3.31 -15.20 6.63
C GLY A 145 -3.05 -14.36 7.89
N VAL A 146 -3.17 -13.04 7.82
CA VAL A 146 -2.99 -12.14 8.97
C VAL A 146 -4.31 -11.95 9.74
N GLU A 147 -4.25 -11.52 11.00
CA GLU A 147 -5.42 -11.20 11.82
C GLU A 147 -6.51 -12.31 11.85
N CYS A 148 -6.15 -13.60 11.70
CA CYS A 148 -7.12 -14.71 11.61
C CYS A 148 -8.05 -14.85 12.84
N SER A 149 -7.71 -14.23 13.98
CA SER A 149 -8.61 -14.14 15.14
C SER A 149 -9.89 -13.36 14.86
N ARG A 150 -9.91 -12.54 13.80
CA ARG A 150 -11.08 -11.75 13.35
C ARG A 150 -11.96 -12.50 12.36
N ASN A 151 -11.63 -13.75 11.99
CA ASN A 151 -12.41 -14.50 11.00
C ASN A 151 -13.90 -14.55 11.39
N GLY A 152 -14.76 -14.12 10.46
CA GLY A 152 -16.20 -14.03 10.66
C GLY A 152 -16.70 -12.67 11.16
N ASP A 153 -15.82 -11.74 11.54
CA ASP A 153 -16.22 -10.40 11.97
C ASP A 153 -16.76 -9.57 10.80
N PRO A 154 -17.88 -8.85 10.95
CA PRO A 154 -18.45 -8.03 9.88
C PRO A 154 -17.61 -6.77 9.64
N MET A 155 -17.01 -6.64 8.46
CA MET A 155 -15.98 -5.63 8.19
C MET A 155 -16.45 -4.19 8.41
N ASN A 156 -17.69 -3.85 8.05
CA ASN A 156 -18.26 -2.52 8.32
C ASN A 156 -18.06 -2.06 9.79
N SER A 157 -18.06 -2.98 10.76
CA SER A 157 -17.93 -2.62 12.18
C SER A 157 -16.52 -2.19 12.57
N TRP A 158 -15.51 -2.59 11.78
CA TRP A 158 -14.09 -2.44 12.07
C TRP A 158 -13.35 -1.61 11.02
N SER A 159 -14.05 -1.04 10.03
CA SER A 159 -13.40 -0.28 8.95
C SER A 159 -13.91 1.16 8.82
N VAL A 160 -13.03 2.03 8.36
CA VAL A 160 -13.37 3.28 7.66
C VAL A 160 -13.33 2.99 6.15
N GLY A 161 -14.29 3.55 5.40
CA GLY A 161 -14.44 3.33 3.97
C GLY A 161 -14.26 4.63 3.20
N ILE A 162 -13.39 4.62 2.20
CA ILE A 162 -13.08 5.77 1.34
C ILE A 162 -13.41 5.41 -0.11
N GLU A 163 -14.34 6.15 -0.68
CA GLU A 163 -14.77 6.05 -2.07
C GLU A 163 -13.99 7.02 -2.96
N HIS A 164 -13.62 6.59 -4.16
CA HIS A 164 -12.88 7.40 -5.12
C HIS A 164 -13.66 7.54 -6.41
N ALA A 165 -13.85 8.79 -6.87
CA ALA A 165 -14.42 9.03 -8.19
C ALA A 165 -13.57 8.34 -9.27
N GLY A 166 -14.22 7.60 -10.16
CA GLY A 166 -13.55 6.73 -11.13
C GLY A 166 -14.15 5.33 -11.19
N TYR A 167 -13.43 4.43 -11.86
CA TYR A 167 -13.85 3.07 -12.18
C TYR A 167 -12.70 2.09 -11.94
N ALA A 168 -12.99 0.91 -11.39
CA ALA A 168 -11.98 -0.13 -11.18
C ALA A 168 -11.29 -0.59 -12.48
N SER A 169 -11.94 -0.39 -13.64
CA SER A 169 -11.41 -0.75 -14.96
C SER A 169 -10.46 0.28 -15.58
N GLN A 170 -10.25 1.45 -14.96
CA GLN A 170 -9.43 2.49 -15.56
C GLN A 170 -7.94 2.10 -15.60
N SER A 171 -7.22 2.58 -16.62
CA SER A 171 -5.81 2.23 -16.83
C SER A 171 -4.84 2.98 -15.92
N SER A 172 -5.23 4.13 -15.40
CA SER A 172 -4.41 4.97 -14.54
C SER A 172 -5.27 5.82 -13.61
N TRP A 173 -4.66 6.35 -12.54
CA TRP A 173 -5.31 7.21 -11.56
C TRP A 173 -4.67 8.59 -11.53
N SER A 174 -5.47 9.63 -11.30
CA SER A 174 -5.00 10.99 -11.11
C SER A 174 -4.05 11.07 -9.90
N SER A 175 -2.85 11.61 -10.11
CA SER A 175 -1.87 11.80 -9.02
C SER A 175 -2.43 12.66 -7.88
N GLY A 176 -3.28 13.65 -8.20
CA GLY A 176 -3.94 14.50 -7.19
C GLY A 176 -4.92 13.73 -6.32
N LEU A 177 -5.73 12.84 -6.91
CA LEU A 177 -6.65 11.97 -6.16
C LEU A 177 -5.88 11.03 -5.23
N ILE A 178 -4.83 10.36 -5.74
CA ILE A 178 -4.01 9.43 -4.96
C ILE A 178 -3.32 10.16 -3.80
N GLN A 179 -2.78 11.35 -4.05
CA GLN A 179 -2.17 12.21 -3.01
C GLN A 179 -3.17 12.58 -1.91
N ARG A 180 -4.34 13.10 -2.30
CA ARG A 180 -5.34 13.56 -1.34
C ARG A 180 -5.91 12.43 -0.50
N SER A 181 -6.14 11.28 -1.13
CA SER A 181 -6.58 10.07 -0.45
C SER A 181 -5.52 9.56 0.53
N ALA A 182 -4.24 9.62 0.17
CA ALA A 182 -3.16 9.22 1.05
C ALA A 182 -3.06 10.12 2.30
N GLU A 183 -3.24 11.42 2.15
CA GLU A 183 -3.32 12.38 3.26
C GLU A 183 -4.52 12.09 4.17
N LEU A 184 -5.69 11.80 3.59
CA LEU A 184 -6.89 11.42 4.32
C LEU A 184 -6.65 10.13 5.13
N THR A 185 -6.09 9.09 4.49
CA THR A 185 -5.77 7.81 5.13
C THR A 185 -4.71 7.97 6.23
N CYS A 186 -3.70 8.82 6.03
CA CYS A 186 -2.77 9.19 7.09
C CYS A 186 -3.51 9.78 8.31
N GLY A 187 -4.41 10.74 8.11
CA GLY A 187 -5.22 11.30 9.19
C GLY A 187 -6.10 10.26 9.90
N ILE A 188 -6.75 9.37 9.15
CA ILE A 188 -7.56 8.28 9.70
C ILE A 188 -6.69 7.36 10.57
N THR A 189 -5.56 6.91 10.05
CA THR A 189 -4.67 5.99 10.77
C THR A 189 -4.10 6.60 12.04
N GLN A 190 -3.81 7.91 12.05
CA GLN A 190 -3.39 8.62 13.27
C GLN A 190 -4.51 8.69 14.32
N ARG A 191 -5.76 8.94 13.91
CA ARG A 191 -6.90 9.07 14.84
C ARG A 191 -7.30 7.74 15.48
N HIS A 192 -7.22 6.64 14.73
CA HIS A 192 -7.65 5.31 15.18
C HIS A 192 -6.49 4.39 15.58
N ASN A 193 -5.24 4.85 15.46
CA ASN A 193 -4.05 4.04 15.69
C ASN A 193 -4.00 2.77 14.81
N ILE A 194 -4.40 2.91 13.54
CA ILE A 194 -4.40 1.83 12.56
C ILE A 194 -2.98 1.66 12.00
N PRO A 195 -2.41 0.44 11.96
CA PRO A 195 -1.13 0.19 11.31
C PRO A 195 -1.15 0.60 9.83
N ARG A 196 -0.03 1.15 9.33
CA ARG A 196 0.10 1.66 7.95
C ARG A 196 0.76 0.63 7.04
N ASP A 197 0.14 -0.53 6.96
CA ASP A 197 0.54 -1.63 6.09
C ASP A 197 -0.62 -2.04 5.17
N SER A 198 -0.37 -2.91 4.21
CA SER A 198 -1.41 -3.41 3.30
C SER A 198 -2.35 -4.44 3.91
N TYR A 199 -2.19 -4.79 5.20
CA TYR A 199 -3.08 -5.72 5.87
C TYR A 199 -4.24 -4.96 6.52
N HIS A 200 -4.00 -3.70 6.89
CA HIS A 200 -4.97 -2.79 7.47
C HIS A 200 -5.49 -1.74 6.48
N ILE A 201 -4.74 -1.44 5.42
CA ILE A 201 -5.17 -0.56 4.32
C ILE A 201 -5.35 -1.42 3.06
N VAL A 202 -6.60 -1.79 2.77
CA VAL A 202 -6.94 -2.89 1.86
C VAL A 202 -7.98 -2.47 0.82
N GLY A 203 -7.99 -3.17 -0.32
CA GLY A 203 -9.03 -2.99 -1.34
C GLY A 203 -10.32 -3.71 -0.95
N HIS A 204 -11.47 -3.20 -1.41
CA HIS A 204 -12.75 -3.90 -1.23
C HIS A 204 -12.77 -5.27 -1.93
N GLY A 205 -12.29 -5.35 -3.17
CA GLY A 205 -12.17 -6.57 -3.95
C GLY A 205 -11.16 -7.56 -3.36
N GLN A 206 -10.20 -7.11 -2.54
CA GLN A 206 -9.31 -7.99 -1.80
C GLN A 206 -10.09 -8.74 -0.72
N LEU A 207 -10.90 -8.06 0.09
CA LEU A 207 -11.68 -8.70 1.16
C LEU A 207 -12.99 -9.34 0.68
N GLN A 208 -13.52 -8.94 -0.48
CA GLN A 208 -14.79 -9.42 -1.06
C GLN A 208 -14.64 -9.91 -2.52
N PRO A 209 -13.72 -10.83 -2.82
CA PRO A 209 -13.33 -11.15 -4.21
C PRO A 209 -14.41 -11.85 -5.04
N TRP A 210 -15.44 -12.41 -4.41
CA TRP A 210 -16.48 -13.19 -5.11
C TRP A 210 -17.44 -12.33 -5.95
N ASN A 211 -17.52 -11.01 -5.71
CA ASN A 211 -18.36 -10.11 -6.51
C ASN A 211 -17.89 -8.65 -6.53
N ARG A 212 -16.68 -8.36 -6.04
CA ARG A 212 -16.08 -7.02 -6.04
C ARG A 212 -14.70 -7.07 -6.65
N THR A 213 -14.32 -5.99 -7.32
CA THR A 213 -13.02 -5.83 -7.99
C THR A 213 -12.37 -4.50 -7.65
N ASP A 214 -13.08 -3.57 -6.99
CA ASP A 214 -12.59 -2.25 -6.63
C ASP A 214 -11.49 -2.31 -5.56
N PRO A 215 -10.46 -1.46 -5.61
CA PRO A 215 -10.31 -0.30 -6.50
C PRO A 215 -9.76 -0.63 -7.91
N GLY A 216 -9.63 -1.91 -8.25
CA GLY A 216 -9.15 -2.35 -9.56
C GLY A 216 -7.65 -2.64 -9.61
N ALA A 217 -7.24 -3.36 -10.66
CA ALA A 217 -5.86 -3.83 -10.82
C ALA A 217 -4.82 -2.71 -11.00
N ASN A 218 -5.27 -1.53 -11.46
CA ASN A 218 -4.38 -0.39 -11.73
C ASN A 218 -4.34 0.62 -10.57
N TRP A 219 -4.96 0.33 -9.42
CA TRP A 219 -4.76 1.15 -8.22
C TRP A 219 -3.28 1.12 -7.82
N PRO A 220 -2.61 2.28 -7.72
CA PRO A 220 -1.15 2.32 -7.57
C PRO A 220 -0.76 2.10 -6.10
N TRP A 221 -0.93 0.87 -5.60
CA TRP A 221 -0.74 0.54 -4.18
C TRP A 221 0.61 0.95 -3.62
N SER A 222 1.70 0.74 -4.35
CA SER A 222 3.05 1.13 -3.92
C SER A 222 3.15 2.65 -3.73
N ASP A 223 2.69 3.43 -4.71
CA ASP A 223 2.68 4.90 -4.66
C ASP A 223 1.75 5.42 -3.56
N TYR A 224 0.57 4.81 -3.43
CA TYR A 224 -0.41 5.17 -2.43
C TYR A 224 0.15 5.01 -1.00
N MET A 225 0.72 3.85 -0.70
CA MET A 225 1.31 3.58 0.62
C MET A 225 2.53 4.46 0.91
N ASN A 226 3.36 4.73 -0.09
CA ASN A 226 4.49 5.66 0.04
C ASN A 226 4.00 7.09 0.38
N ARG A 227 2.94 7.56 -0.28
CA ARG A 227 2.34 8.88 0.00
C ARG A 227 1.68 8.93 1.38
N ILE A 228 1.08 7.83 1.85
CA ILE A 228 0.54 7.74 3.22
C ILE A 228 1.67 7.90 4.23
N SER A 229 2.77 7.17 4.05
CA SER A 229 3.96 7.29 4.91
C SER A 229 4.51 8.72 4.91
N SER A 230 4.67 9.31 3.73
CA SER A 230 5.15 10.68 3.54
C SER A 230 4.26 11.72 4.22
N ALA A 231 2.94 11.63 4.03
CA ALA A 231 1.96 12.52 4.67
C ALA A 231 1.98 12.43 6.20
N CYS A 232 2.34 11.27 6.74
CA CYS A 232 2.47 11.01 8.17
C CYS A 232 3.85 11.33 8.75
N GLY A 233 4.74 11.97 7.97
CA GLY A 233 6.08 12.37 8.41
C GLY A 233 7.16 11.29 8.24
N GLY A 234 6.89 10.25 7.45
CA GLY A 234 7.80 9.13 7.16
C GLY A 234 8.93 9.42 6.17
N GLY A 235 9.13 10.67 5.75
CA GLY A 235 10.20 11.06 4.82
C GLY A 235 11.06 12.20 5.34
N GLY A 236 12.29 11.88 5.79
CA GLY A 236 13.40 12.84 5.81
C GLY A 236 13.55 13.75 7.04
N GLY A 237 13.97 13.18 8.17
CA GLY A 237 14.60 13.91 9.27
C GLY A 237 16.12 13.91 9.15
N GLY A 238 16.68 14.72 8.25
CA GLY A 238 18.11 15.03 8.23
C GLY A 238 18.49 15.87 9.45
N GLY A 239 19.14 15.25 10.43
CA GLY A 239 19.80 15.90 11.56
C GLY A 239 21.18 15.31 11.75
N GLY A 240 22.20 16.00 11.25
CA GLY A 240 23.60 15.61 11.38
C GLY A 240 24.06 15.56 12.84
N GLY A 241 24.80 14.50 13.16
CA GLY A 241 25.57 14.36 14.40
C GLY A 241 26.63 13.30 14.17
N GLY A 242 27.84 13.74 13.82
CA GLY A 242 28.92 12.87 13.39
C GLY A 242 29.58 12.04 14.48
N GLY A 243 30.17 10.93 14.03
CA GLY A 243 31.49 10.46 14.44
C GLY A 243 31.65 9.82 15.82
N GLY A 244 32.10 8.57 15.83
CA GLY A 244 32.76 7.98 16.99
C GLY A 244 32.69 6.46 17.01
N GLY A 245 33.72 5.79 16.49
CA GLY A 245 33.82 4.33 16.56
C GLY A 245 34.24 3.81 17.93
N GLY A 246 34.22 2.48 18.05
CA GLY A 246 35.02 1.73 19.04
C GLY A 246 34.24 0.74 19.92
N GLY A 247 34.34 -0.54 19.57
CA GLY A 247 34.79 -1.60 20.49
C GLY A 247 33.85 -2.17 21.56
N GLY A 248 33.45 -3.43 21.36
CA GLY A 248 33.86 -4.56 22.23
C GLY A 248 33.04 -4.91 23.49
N GLY A 249 32.69 -6.21 23.57
CA GLY A 249 32.35 -6.97 24.79
C GLY A 249 30.85 -7.17 25.01
N GLY A 250 30.28 -8.35 25.27
CA GLY A 250 30.81 -9.63 25.73
C GLY A 250 30.04 -10.11 26.97
N GLY A 251 29.30 -11.23 26.85
CA GLY A 251 28.72 -12.03 27.96
C GLY A 251 27.28 -11.67 28.37
N GLY A 252 26.36 -12.59 28.69
CA GLY A 252 26.38 -14.05 28.83
C GLY A 252 25.28 -14.52 29.82
N GLY A 253 24.60 -15.64 29.49
CA GLY A 253 23.83 -16.51 30.40
C GLY A 253 22.32 -16.21 30.54
N GLY A 254 21.38 -17.16 30.53
CA GLY A 254 21.44 -18.62 30.44
C GLY A 254 20.15 -19.28 31.02
N GLY A 255 19.75 -20.43 30.43
CA GLY A 255 18.76 -21.42 30.94
C GLY A 255 17.33 -21.25 30.36
N GLY A 256 16.68 -22.21 29.70
CA GLY A 256 16.75 -23.69 29.66
C GLY A 256 15.32 -24.22 29.86
N GLY A 257 14.73 -25.16 29.11
CA GLY A 257 15.13 -25.96 27.96
C GLY A 257 13.93 -26.77 27.43
N GLY A 258 14.15 -27.62 26.42
CA GLY A 258 13.28 -28.78 26.14
C GLY A 258 12.77 -28.98 24.71
N GLY A 259 13.64 -29.45 23.81
CA GLY A 259 13.33 -30.60 22.93
C GLY A 259 12.78 -30.32 21.53
N GLY A 260 13.68 -30.22 20.55
CA GLY A 260 13.37 -30.32 19.12
C GLY A 260 14.55 -29.83 18.28
N GLY A 261 15.66 -30.59 18.26
CA GLY A 261 16.85 -30.21 17.50
C GLY A 261 16.59 -30.23 16.00
N SER A 262 16.77 -29.08 15.35
CA SER A 262 17.08 -29.00 13.92
C SER A 262 18.50 -28.42 13.83
N THR A 263 19.46 -29.28 13.57
CA THR A 263 20.84 -28.89 13.21
C THR A 263 20.80 -28.33 11.79
N SER A 264 21.24 -27.08 11.56
CA SER A 264 21.19 -26.44 10.23
C SER A 264 22.30 -26.90 9.28
N SER A 265 23.11 -27.88 9.69
CA SER A 265 24.07 -28.55 8.80
C SER A 265 23.36 -29.42 7.74
N GLY A 266 23.03 -28.83 6.59
CA GLY A 266 22.72 -29.56 5.34
C GLY A 266 21.28 -29.53 4.84
N SER A 267 20.39 -28.69 5.38
CA SER A 267 19.02 -28.54 4.88
C SER A 267 18.84 -27.20 4.15
N GLN A 268 18.11 -27.24 3.04
CA GLN A 268 17.52 -26.04 2.44
C GLN A 268 16.63 -25.33 3.46
N PHE A 269 16.68 -24.00 3.50
CA PHE A 269 15.73 -23.20 4.28
C PHE A 269 15.27 -21.97 3.50
N ILE A 270 14.09 -21.48 3.87
CA ILE A 270 13.40 -20.36 3.24
C ILE A 270 13.12 -19.31 4.31
N ILE A 271 13.48 -18.06 4.02
CA ILE A 271 13.27 -16.91 4.88
C ILE A 271 12.16 -16.08 4.23
N ASP A 272 11.00 -16.04 4.88
CA ASP A 272 9.82 -15.28 4.47
C ASP A 272 9.95 -13.81 4.88
N SER A 273 9.27 -12.91 4.18
CA SER A 273 9.21 -11.48 4.51
C SER A 273 8.62 -11.22 5.91
N ASN A 274 7.88 -12.15 6.48
CA ASN A 274 7.24 -12.04 7.78
C ASN A 274 7.93 -12.93 8.82
N ASN A 275 8.48 -12.31 9.87
CA ASN A 275 9.12 -13.02 10.97
C ASN A 275 8.20 -13.99 11.73
N ASN A 276 6.88 -13.83 11.65
CA ASN A 276 5.95 -14.81 12.23
C ASN A 276 5.91 -16.14 11.45
N ALA A 277 6.38 -16.15 10.20
CA ALA A 277 6.52 -17.33 9.37
C ALA A 277 7.94 -17.94 9.43
N ASN A 278 8.86 -17.33 10.18
CA ASN A 278 10.26 -17.73 10.28
C ASN A 278 10.59 -18.37 11.65
N ASP A 279 11.57 -19.27 11.69
CA ASP A 279 12.23 -19.65 12.94
C ASP A 279 13.30 -18.60 13.27
N THR A 280 12.89 -17.58 14.01
CA THR A 280 13.75 -16.44 14.34
C THR A 280 14.98 -16.80 15.17
N SER A 281 15.10 -18.03 15.67
CA SER A 281 16.33 -18.52 16.31
C SER A 281 17.45 -18.86 15.33
N HIS A 282 17.09 -19.09 14.05
CA HIS A 282 18.02 -19.47 12.98
C HIS A 282 17.96 -18.57 11.75
N HIS A 283 16.82 -17.94 11.46
CA HIS A 283 16.67 -17.03 10.33
C HIS A 283 15.53 -16.02 10.53
N TYR A 284 15.75 -14.78 10.10
CA TYR A 284 14.78 -13.69 10.26
C TYR A 284 15.02 -12.56 9.26
N THR A 285 14.09 -11.62 9.16
CA THR A 285 14.24 -10.38 8.39
C THR A 285 14.48 -9.19 9.29
N ASP A 286 15.42 -8.33 8.91
CA ASP A 286 15.67 -7.01 9.51
C ASP A 286 15.45 -5.93 8.45
N ILE A 287 14.45 -5.08 8.69
CA ILE A 287 13.89 -4.17 7.69
C ILE A 287 13.57 -2.84 8.38
N SER A 288 14.09 -1.75 7.81
CA SER A 288 13.92 -0.41 8.35
C SER A 288 12.51 0.14 8.12
N SER A 289 12.14 1.19 8.87
CA SER A 289 10.82 1.82 8.77
C SER A 289 10.55 2.55 7.44
N SER A 290 11.55 2.66 6.56
CA SER A 290 11.39 3.17 5.20
C SER A 290 10.77 2.16 4.23
N TRP A 291 10.62 0.91 4.66
CA TRP A 291 9.88 -0.12 3.94
C TRP A 291 8.52 -0.34 4.60
N TRP A 292 7.52 -0.73 3.80
CA TRP A 292 6.22 -1.14 4.31
C TRP A 292 5.80 -2.50 3.75
N GLY A 293 5.03 -3.23 4.55
CA GLY A 293 4.44 -4.50 4.14
C GLY A 293 3.35 -4.29 3.08
N SER A 294 3.39 -5.12 2.05
CA SER A 294 2.43 -5.15 0.96
C SER A 294 2.07 -6.59 0.57
N ALA A 295 0.80 -6.83 0.26
CA ALA A 295 0.32 -8.08 -0.35
C ALA A 295 -0.62 -7.81 -1.53
N ASN A 296 -0.62 -6.57 -2.03
CA ASN A 296 -1.64 -6.10 -2.97
C ASN A 296 -1.33 -6.47 -4.43
N VAL A 297 -0.07 -6.83 -4.73
CA VAL A 297 0.32 -7.39 -6.03
C VAL A 297 0.45 -8.90 -5.88
N SER A 298 -0.39 -9.67 -6.58
CA SER A 298 -0.37 -11.13 -6.55
C SER A 298 0.98 -11.72 -7.00
N GLY A 299 1.25 -12.96 -6.62
CA GLY A 299 2.49 -13.66 -6.97
C GLY A 299 3.60 -13.48 -5.94
N TYR A 300 3.27 -13.02 -4.73
CA TYR A 300 4.18 -13.06 -3.59
C TYR A 300 4.26 -14.46 -2.97
N TYR A 301 5.31 -14.72 -2.20
CA TYR A 301 5.46 -15.97 -1.46
C TYR A 301 4.74 -15.85 -0.11
N ASN A 302 3.82 -16.78 0.14
CA ASN A 302 3.20 -17.04 1.45
C ASN A 302 2.50 -15.83 2.12
N THR A 303 3.21 -14.95 2.82
CA THR A 303 2.59 -13.90 3.66
C THR A 303 2.54 -12.50 3.03
N GLY A 304 3.36 -12.21 2.01
CA GLY A 304 3.43 -10.87 1.42
C GLY A 304 4.87 -10.48 1.09
N TYR A 305 5.12 -9.19 0.97
CA TYR A 305 6.43 -8.66 0.65
C TYR A 305 6.63 -7.26 1.25
N TRP A 306 7.89 -6.87 1.43
CA TRP A 306 8.26 -5.51 1.75
C TRP A 306 8.54 -4.73 0.48
N VAL A 307 8.15 -3.46 0.47
CA VAL A 307 8.38 -2.56 -0.65
C VAL A 307 8.88 -1.21 -0.17
N ALA A 308 9.80 -0.62 -0.92
CA ALA A 308 10.30 0.73 -0.71
C ALA A 308 10.61 1.41 -2.05
N PRO A 309 10.52 2.75 -2.17
CA PRO A 309 10.95 3.44 -3.38
C PRO A 309 12.47 3.30 -3.54
N THR A 310 12.92 3.19 -4.78
CA THR A 310 14.34 3.25 -5.10
C THR A 310 14.87 4.65 -4.83
N GLU A 311 16.02 4.76 -4.17
CA GLU A 311 16.62 6.03 -3.77
C GLU A 311 18.14 5.90 -3.73
N ALA A 312 18.88 7.01 -3.83
CA ALA A 312 20.34 7.00 -3.64
C ALA A 312 20.71 6.99 -2.15
N VAL A 313 20.25 5.96 -1.42
CA VAL A 313 20.39 5.83 0.03
C VAL A 313 20.85 4.43 0.43
N SER A 314 21.69 4.35 1.46
CA SER A 314 22.17 3.09 2.03
C SER A 314 21.11 2.48 2.94
N ASP A 315 20.13 1.80 2.33
CA ASP A 315 19.05 1.12 3.03
C ASP A 315 18.68 -0.17 2.30
N ALA A 316 18.37 -1.23 3.04
CA ALA A 316 18.16 -2.56 2.49
C ALA A 316 17.18 -3.37 3.34
N ALA A 317 16.46 -4.28 2.69
CA ALA A 317 15.76 -5.35 3.37
C ALA A 317 16.70 -6.55 3.52
N SER A 318 17.02 -6.92 4.76
CA SER A 318 18.02 -7.96 5.05
C SER A 318 17.35 -9.26 5.52
N PHE A 319 17.76 -10.37 4.93
CA PHE A 319 17.38 -11.73 5.29
C PHE A 319 18.58 -12.39 5.97
N TRP A 320 18.51 -12.48 7.30
CA TRP A 320 19.55 -13.03 8.16
C TRP A 320 19.37 -14.53 8.36
N PHE A 321 20.49 -15.24 8.43
CA PHE A 321 20.51 -16.67 8.70
C PHE A 321 21.80 -17.12 9.37
N ASP A 322 21.71 -18.12 10.23
CA ASP A 322 22.83 -18.70 10.96
C ASP A 322 23.25 -20.05 10.38
N LEU A 323 24.56 -20.22 10.17
CA LEU A 323 25.16 -21.44 9.65
C LEU A 323 26.08 -22.10 10.68
N ASP A 324 25.82 -23.37 11.01
CA ASP A 324 26.70 -24.18 11.86
C ASP A 324 28.12 -24.33 11.29
N ALA A 325 28.23 -24.34 9.96
CA ALA A 325 29.48 -24.42 9.22
C ALA A 325 29.40 -23.60 7.92
N GLY A 326 30.51 -22.98 7.54
CA GLY A 326 30.62 -22.29 6.27
C GLY A 326 30.54 -23.26 5.08
N GLY A 327 30.12 -22.76 3.92
CA GLY A 327 29.91 -23.56 2.74
C GLY A 327 29.40 -22.77 1.54
N CYS A 328 29.32 -23.43 0.39
CA CYS A 328 28.68 -22.90 -0.80
C CYS A 328 27.16 -23.09 -0.70
N TRP A 329 26.42 -22.05 -1.03
CA TRP A 329 24.96 -22.02 -1.07
C TRP A 329 24.48 -21.42 -2.39
N GLU A 330 23.59 -22.14 -3.06
CA GLU A 330 22.73 -21.62 -4.09
C GLU A 330 21.75 -20.63 -3.44
N VAL A 331 21.79 -19.39 -3.88
CA VAL A 331 20.95 -18.30 -3.37
C VAL A 331 19.90 -17.95 -4.41
N GLU A 332 18.64 -18.04 -4.00
CA GLU A 332 17.49 -17.67 -4.82
C GLU A 332 16.61 -16.66 -4.09
N ALA A 333 15.93 -15.81 -4.85
CA ALA A 333 14.92 -14.90 -4.32
C ALA A 333 13.59 -15.02 -5.06
N TRP A 334 12.52 -14.73 -4.34
CA TRP A 334 11.16 -14.60 -4.85
C TRP A 334 10.77 -13.11 -4.86
N TRP A 335 9.89 -12.72 -5.78
CA TRP A 335 9.19 -11.42 -5.75
C TRP A 335 7.90 -11.49 -6.58
N PRO A 336 6.89 -10.66 -6.28
CA PRO A 336 5.81 -10.36 -7.21
C PRO A 336 6.27 -9.36 -8.28
N ALA A 337 6.02 -9.69 -9.55
CA ALA A 337 6.36 -8.83 -10.68
C ALA A 337 5.27 -7.79 -10.95
N ALA A 338 5.68 -6.54 -11.16
CA ALA A 338 4.80 -5.45 -11.58
C ALA A 338 5.56 -4.41 -12.41
N SER A 339 4.85 -3.60 -13.20
CA SER A 339 5.46 -2.60 -14.07
C SER A 339 6.16 -1.46 -13.32
N ASP A 340 5.80 -1.23 -12.05
CA ASP A 340 6.38 -0.20 -11.18
C ASP A 340 7.66 -0.65 -10.44
N ARG A 341 8.09 -1.91 -10.64
CA ARG A 341 9.28 -2.46 -9.98
C ARG A 341 10.56 -2.01 -10.66
N SER A 342 11.66 -2.04 -9.90
CA SER A 342 12.97 -1.69 -10.42
C SER A 342 13.42 -2.64 -11.55
N PRO A 343 13.84 -2.13 -12.71
CA PRO A 343 14.40 -2.93 -13.80
C PRO A 343 15.83 -3.43 -13.53
N ALA A 344 16.47 -2.89 -12.49
CA ALA A 344 17.84 -3.20 -12.11
C ALA A 344 18.01 -2.93 -10.62
N ILE A 345 17.72 -3.95 -9.80
CA ILE A 345 17.89 -3.89 -8.34
C ILE A 345 18.97 -4.86 -7.89
N THR A 346 19.73 -4.48 -6.86
CA THR A 346 20.92 -5.22 -6.44
C THR A 346 20.63 -6.05 -5.19
N TRP A 347 20.84 -7.36 -5.31
CA TRP A 347 20.98 -8.28 -4.19
C TRP A 347 22.45 -8.45 -3.83
N LEU A 348 22.73 -8.52 -2.53
CA LEU A 348 24.09 -8.67 -1.99
C LEU A 348 24.10 -9.76 -0.91
N GLY A 349 25.13 -10.60 -0.92
CA GLY A 349 25.43 -11.56 0.14
C GLY A 349 26.57 -11.03 1.01
N TRP A 350 26.41 -11.10 2.34
CA TRP A 350 27.44 -10.73 3.31
C TRP A 350 27.68 -11.87 4.30
N ASP A 351 28.95 -12.15 4.56
CA ASP A 351 29.33 -13.14 5.56
C ASP A 351 29.32 -12.59 6.99
N ALA A 352 29.56 -13.47 7.96
CA ALA A 352 29.64 -13.14 9.38
C ALA A 352 30.74 -12.13 9.77
N ASP A 353 31.70 -11.88 8.88
CA ASP A 353 32.76 -10.89 9.06
C ASP A 353 32.47 -9.57 8.31
N ASP A 354 31.24 -9.36 7.85
CA ASP A 354 30.81 -8.23 7.04
C ASP A 354 31.62 -8.06 5.74
N ARG A 355 31.97 -9.18 5.08
CA ARG A 355 32.54 -9.17 3.72
C ARG A 355 31.47 -9.51 2.70
N GLU A 356 31.44 -8.76 1.61
CA GLU A 356 30.57 -9.09 0.47
C GLU A 356 31.06 -10.39 -0.18
N VAL A 357 30.21 -11.41 -0.21
CA VAL A 357 30.49 -12.73 -0.78
C VAL A 357 29.69 -13.03 -2.05
N GLY A 358 28.74 -12.16 -2.39
CA GLY A 358 27.86 -12.37 -3.53
C GLY A 358 27.13 -11.12 -3.96
N ARG A 359 26.76 -11.08 -5.25
CA ARG A 359 26.10 -9.96 -5.88
C ARG A 359 25.29 -10.42 -7.07
N ALA A 360 24.05 -9.96 -7.17
CA ALA A 360 23.21 -10.12 -8.35
C ALA A 360 22.44 -8.84 -8.65
N VAL A 361 22.20 -8.57 -9.94
CA VAL A 361 21.30 -7.50 -10.38
C VAL A 361 20.17 -8.13 -11.16
N VAL A 362 18.92 -7.84 -10.76
CA VAL A 362 17.72 -8.45 -11.36
C VAL A 362 16.71 -7.40 -11.80
N ASP A 363 15.88 -7.75 -12.78
CA ASP A 363 14.70 -6.99 -13.20
C ASP A 363 13.47 -7.53 -12.47
N GLN A 364 12.92 -6.75 -11.53
CA GLN A 364 11.76 -7.18 -10.75
C GLN A 364 10.42 -6.94 -11.46
N ARG A 365 10.43 -6.42 -12.69
CA ARG A 365 9.20 -6.26 -13.50
C ARG A 365 8.79 -7.55 -14.19
N THR A 366 9.71 -8.51 -14.26
CA THR A 366 9.51 -9.81 -14.89
C THR A 366 9.78 -10.93 -13.89
N ASP A 367 9.47 -12.16 -14.29
CA ASP A 367 9.92 -13.37 -13.58
C ASP A 367 9.48 -13.47 -12.11
N GLY A 368 8.39 -12.78 -11.75
CA GLY A 368 7.79 -12.88 -10.43
C GLY A 368 6.95 -14.16 -10.24
N GLY A 369 6.61 -14.47 -8.99
CA GLY A 369 5.84 -15.67 -8.66
C GLY A 369 6.61 -16.98 -8.81
N ARG A 370 7.94 -16.92 -8.74
CA ARG A 370 8.84 -18.07 -8.81
C ARG A 370 10.17 -17.77 -8.09
N TRP A 371 10.92 -18.84 -7.81
CA TRP A 371 12.31 -18.73 -7.35
C TRP A 371 13.23 -18.36 -8.51
N ASN A 372 14.05 -17.34 -8.31
CA ASN A 372 15.02 -16.87 -9.28
C ASN A 372 16.43 -16.95 -8.69
N HIS A 373 17.32 -17.62 -9.41
CA HIS A 373 18.72 -17.79 -9.04
C HIS A 373 19.47 -16.46 -9.06
N LEU A 374 20.07 -16.11 -7.92
CA LEU A 374 20.93 -14.93 -7.76
C LEU A 374 22.40 -15.30 -7.93
N GLY A 375 22.77 -16.51 -7.52
CA GLY A 375 24.13 -17.04 -7.68
C GLY A 375 24.47 -18.07 -6.61
N ASP A 376 25.64 -18.68 -6.77
CA ASP A 376 26.19 -19.62 -5.81
C ASP A 376 27.25 -18.89 -4.98
N TRP A 377 26.94 -18.63 -3.72
CA TRP A 377 27.77 -17.78 -2.84
C TRP A 377 28.33 -18.60 -1.69
N THR A 378 29.56 -18.27 -1.26
CA THR A 378 30.21 -18.98 -0.16
C THR A 378 30.10 -18.15 1.11
N PHE A 379 29.45 -18.71 2.13
CA PHE A 379 29.24 -18.07 3.42
C PHE A 379 30.11 -18.70 4.50
N GLY A 380 30.43 -17.91 5.53
CA GLY A 380 31.12 -18.38 6.72
C GLY A 380 30.18 -19.06 7.71
N ALA A 381 30.74 -19.70 8.74
CA ALA A 381 29.95 -20.12 9.90
C ALA A 381 29.47 -18.89 10.70
N GLY A 382 28.33 -19.00 11.36
CA GLY A 382 27.68 -17.92 12.10
C GLY A 382 26.60 -17.18 11.30
N TRP A 383 26.28 -15.97 11.75
CA TRP A 383 25.24 -15.14 11.15
C TRP A 383 25.70 -14.48 9.85
N ASN A 384 25.02 -14.80 8.76
CA ASN A 384 25.22 -14.22 7.43
C ASN A 384 23.93 -13.50 7.01
N ARG A 385 23.99 -12.73 5.91
CA ARG A 385 22.79 -12.11 5.33
C ARG A 385 22.80 -12.09 3.82
N VAL A 386 21.60 -12.22 3.24
CA VAL A 386 21.29 -11.83 1.87
C VAL A 386 20.41 -10.59 1.96
N MET A 387 20.74 -9.52 1.26
CA MET A 387 20.00 -8.25 1.36
C MET A 387 19.67 -7.67 -0.01
N LEU A 388 18.47 -7.10 -0.12
CA LEU A 388 18.04 -6.32 -1.27
C LEU A 388 18.31 -4.84 -0.99
N SER A 389 19.26 -4.25 -1.71
CA SER A 389 19.55 -2.82 -1.62
C SER A 389 18.52 -2.01 -2.39
N ARG A 390 17.95 -0.96 -1.77
CA ARG A 390 17.16 0.04 -2.51
C ARG A 390 18.01 1.16 -3.10
N TRP A 391 19.34 1.09 -2.95
CA TRP A 391 20.29 2.06 -3.51
C TRP A 391 20.35 1.94 -5.04
N THR A 392 19.55 2.75 -5.73
CA THR A 392 19.62 2.92 -7.20
C THR A 392 18.95 4.23 -7.61
N SER A 393 18.86 4.50 -8.91
CA SER A 393 18.16 5.68 -9.42
C SER A 393 16.70 5.72 -8.94
N PRO A 394 16.20 6.87 -8.46
CA PRO A 394 14.79 7.02 -8.11
C PRO A 394 13.85 6.82 -9.30
N GLY A 395 12.62 6.42 -9.00
CA GLY A 395 11.53 6.30 -9.99
C GLY A 395 10.95 4.89 -10.14
N ALA A 396 11.33 3.94 -9.30
CA ALA A 396 10.76 2.60 -9.26
C ALA A 396 10.64 2.10 -7.80
N TYR A 397 10.17 0.88 -7.61
CA TYR A 397 10.08 0.22 -6.30
C TYR A 397 11.00 -1.00 -6.22
N ALA A 398 11.70 -1.14 -5.09
CA ALA A 398 12.40 -2.36 -4.69
C ALA A 398 11.44 -3.24 -3.88
N VAL A 399 11.42 -4.55 -4.14
CA VAL A 399 10.54 -5.51 -3.46
C VAL A 399 11.30 -6.69 -2.87
N ALA A 400 11.20 -6.87 -1.56
CA ALA A 400 11.82 -7.96 -0.83
C ALA A 400 10.73 -8.90 -0.30
N ASP A 401 10.66 -10.11 -0.84
CA ASP A 401 9.62 -11.10 -0.49
C ASP A 401 10.22 -12.28 0.27
N ALA A 402 10.91 -13.20 -0.41
CA ALA A 402 11.50 -14.35 0.24
C ALA A 402 12.88 -14.69 -0.34
N VAL A 403 13.74 -15.28 0.49
CA VAL A 403 15.04 -15.82 0.10
C VAL A 403 15.07 -17.32 0.38
N ARG A 404 15.57 -18.10 -0.58
CA ARG A 404 15.81 -19.54 -0.43
C ARG A 404 17.30 -19.82 -0.54
N LEU A 405 17.79 -20.61 0.40
CA LEU A 405 19.19 -21.03 0.48
C LEU A 405 19.24 -22.55 0.39
N THR A 406 19.93 -23.06 -0.62
CA THR A 406 20.13 -24.49 -0.85
C THR A 406 21.63 -24.79 -0.84
N PRO A 407 22.14 -25.79 -0.09
CA PRO A 407 23.55 -26.15 -0.18
C PRO A 407 23.95 -26.49 -1.63
N CYS A 408 25.10 -26.01 -2.10
CA CYS A 408 25.61 -26.40 -3.42
C CYS A 408 25.88 -27.91 -3.47
N ASN A 409 25.66 -28.52 -4.64
CA ASN A 409 25.95 -29.95 -4.88
C ASN A 409 27.45 -30.25 -5.04
#